data_AF-A0A5K7YYA5-F1
#
_entry.id   AF-A0A5K7YYA5-F1
#
_cell.length_a   1.000
_cell.length_b   1.000
_cell.length_c   1.000
_cell.angle_alpha   90.00
_cell.angle_beta   90.00
_cell.angle_gamma   90.00
#
_symmetry.space_group_name_H-M   'P 1'
#
loop_
_entity.id
_entity.type
_entity.pdbx_description
1 polymer ?
#
loop_
_entity_poly.entity_id
_entity_poly.type
_entity_poly.pdbx_seq_one_letter_code
_entity_poly.pdbx_strand_id
1 'polypeptide(L)'
;MSSSQRGKVAVELSRTLTDFSVMADSGDHQRFNLGALWSGRSGYEPDVRPNGIVTGQRVLSPNAANDTVTVAAFTAYSKGVEHSVAAGSQAVTRPSTENFKISSIIMTDVGGLDEVEGTEGTEFSETRGAAGGPPLIPEDAVELGQVRMNSQSSAVIAESEIYQAPNDHAEYADIPGFEEHNVGKGSYAEVAAEKNAHIKFNTPLPAIHTGPAAKRVYIKFYTPSLTVQQNVADFKPAEMGVTKSSTAVYEGSGVSGAIGSMKADSVGDASFTLYVKDGITDGIVREKNQTVTVKWWPDANKLPYMLTQGLLAFDREFPSGNPNKISCTIYCEKPSVEFSS
;
A
#
# COMPACT_ATOMS: atom_id res chain seq x y z
N MET A 1 -31.92 -23.19 17.31
CA MET A 1 -31.81 -22.28 16.15
C MET A 1 -31.14 -21.00 16.63
N SER A 2 -29.98 -20.65 16.08
CA SER A 2 -29.39 -19.32 16.27
C SER A 2 -30.04 -18.35 15.28
N SER A 3 -30.49 -17.20 15.74
CA SER A 3 -30.98 -16.10 14.91
C SER A 3 -30.16 -14.84 15.18
N SER A 4 -29.97 -14.01 14.16
CA SER A 4 -29.29 -12.71 14.27
C SER A 4 -30.26 -11.60 14.71
N GLN A 5 -31.21 -11.92 15.60
CA GLN A 5 -32.24 -10.97 16.05
C GLN A 5 -31.65 -9.74 16.77
N ARG A 6 -30.42 -9.86 17.28
CA ARG A 6 -29.65 -8.75 17.87
C ARG A 6 -28.61 -8.17 16.92
N GLY A 7 -28.73 -8.45 15.62
CA GLY A 7 -27.81 -7.95 14.62
C GLY A 7 -27.83 -6.43 14.56
N LYS A 8 -26.66 -5.84 14.27
CA LYS A 8 -26.55 -4.39 14.06
C LYS A 8 -25.70 -4.11 12.82
N VAL A 9 -26.02 -3.01 12.14
CA VAL A 9 -25.27 -2.49 10.99
C VAL A 9 -24.83 -1.07 11.30
N ALA A 10 -23.58 -0.76 11.03
CA ALA A 10 -23.05 0.59 11.03
C ALA A 10 -22.50 0.94 9.66
N VAL A 11 -22.69 2.18 9.25
CA VAL A 11 -22.26 2.69 7.94
C VAL A 11 -21.38 3.91 8.16
N GLU A 12 -20.34 4.03 7.35
CA GLU A 12 -19.49 5.21 7.29
C GLU A 12 -20.30 6.45 6.87
N LEU A 13 -20.45 7.41 7.79
CA LEU A 13 -21.12 8.69 7.53
C LEU A 13 -20.21 9.90 7.74
N SER A 14 -19.07 9.70 8.40
CA SER A 14 -18.08 10.74 8.70
C SER A 14 -16.68 10.13 8.65
N ARG A 15 -15.65 10.98 8.65
CA ARG A 15 -14.24 10.58 8.48
C ARG A 15 -13.32 11.48 9.29
N THR A 16 -12.22 10.93 9.79
CA THR A 16 -11.18 11.69 10.47
C THR A 16 -9.87 11.56 9.71
N LEU A 17 -9.24 12.68 9.38
CA LEU A 17 -7.94 12.70 8.71
C LEU A 17 -6.82 12.29 9.66
N THR A 18 -6.00 11.35 9.22
CA THR A 18 -4.64 11.17 9.68
C THR A 18 -3.73 11.72 8.59
N ASP A 19 -2.98 12.78 8.91
CA ASP A 19 -1.99 13.32 7.98
C ASP A 19 -0.81 12.35 7.78
N PHE A 20 0.13 12.67 6.89
CA PHE A 20 1.25 11.79 6.58
C PHE A 20 1.95 11.27 7.83
N SER A 21 1.92 9.95 7.98
CA SER A 21 2.51 9.21 9.08
C SER A 21 3.31 8.03 8.54
N VAL A 22 4.42 7.73 9.22
CA VAL A 22 5.26 6.59 8.85
C VAL A 22 4.53 5.29 9.17
N MET A 23 4.48 4.38 8.20
CA MET A 23 3.90 3.05 8.39
C MET A 23 4.89 2.13 9.10
N ALA A 24 4.37 1.21 9.91
CA ALA A 24 5.19 0.19 10.55
C ALA A 24 5.46 -0.97 9.59
N ASP A 25 6.74 -1.26 9.34
CA ASP A 25 7.20 -2.47 8.65
C ASP A 25 6.91 -3.70 9.53
N SER A 26 6.40 -4.76 8.93
CA SER A 26 6.17 -6.03 9.62
C SER A 26 7.44 -6.87 9.84
N GLY A 27 8.58 -6.41 9.31
CA GLY A 27 9.89 -7.07 9.38
C GLY A 27 10.21 -7.92 8.14
N ASP A 28 9.26 -8.06 7.21
CA ASP A 28 9.47 -8.70 5.92
C ASP A 28 9.81 -7.71 4.80
N HIS A 29 9.85 -6.41 5.10
CA HIS A 29 10.08 -5.31 4.17
C HIS A 29 9.08 -5.26 3.02
N GLN A 30 7.97 -5.98 3.10
CA GLN A 30 6.97 -6.08 2.05
C GLN A 30 5.61 -5.56 2.51
N ARG A 31 5.31 -5.69 3.80
CA ARG A 31 4.01 -5.34 4.38
C ARG A 31 4.16 -4.24 5.41
N PHE A 32 3.39 -3.18 5.19
CA PHE A 32 3.41 -1.98 6.01
C PHE A 32 2.00 -1.69 6.52
N ASN A 33 1.84 -1.40 7.82
CA ASN A 33 0.51 -1.16 8.40
C ASN A 33 0.53 -0.09 9.50
N LEU A 34 -0.67 0.42 9.82
CA LEU A 34 -0.92 1.33 10.95
C LEU A 34 -2.12 0.91 11.81
N GLY A 35 -2.63 -0.31 11.60
CA GLY A 35 -3.71 -0.90 12.40
C GLY A 35 -5.08 -0.20 12.31
N ALA A 36 -5.26 0.79 11.44
CA ALA A 36 -6.51 1.53 11.25
C ALA A 36 -7.28 1.05 10.01
N LEU A 37 -8.60 1.18 10.00
CA LEU A 37 -9.44 1.04 8.80
C LEU A 37 -9.32 2.31 7.94
N TRP A 38 -9.23 2.17 6.62
CA TRP A 38 -9.14 3.32 5.70
C TRP A 38 -10.42 3.49 4.87
N SER A 39 -10.82 4.74 4.67
CA SER A 39 -11.92 5.08 3.76
C SER A 39 -11.49 4.86 2.32
N GLY A 40 -12.36 4.24 1.53
CA GLY A 40 -12.21 4.14 0.07
C GLY A 40 -13.08 5.15 -0.69
N ARG A 41 -13.65 6.16 -0.01
CA ARG A 41 -14.51 7.16 -0.67
C ARG A 41 -13.68 8.04 -1.59
N SER A 42 -14.25 8.37 -2.76
CA SER A 42 -13.64 9.33 -3.68
C SER A 42 -13.36 10.69 -3.04
N GLY A 43 -12.14 11.17 -3.19
CA GLY A 43 -11.58 12.37 -2.54
C GLY A 43 -11.05 12.13 -1.13
N TYR A 44 -11.10 10.89 -0.62
CA TYR A 44 -10.66 10.48 0.72
C TYR A 44 -9.88 9.16 0.70
N GLU A 45 -9.46 8.71 -0.49
CA GLU A 45 -8.62 7.54 -0.67
C GLU A 45 -7.28 7.73 0.08
N PRO A 46 -6.62 6.63 0.51
CA PRO A 46 -5.27 6.72 1.02
C PRO A 46 -4.31 7.34 -0.02
N ASP A 47 -3.45 8.23 0.44
CA ASP A 47 -2.32 8.76 -0.34
C ASP A 47 -1.05 8.13 0.25
N VAL A 48 -0.46 7.19 -0.48
CA VAL A 48 0.72 6.41 -0.08
C VAL A 48 1.95 7.00 -0.76
N ARG A 49 2.94 7.40 0.05
CA ARG A 49 4.20 8.01 -0.38
C ARG A 49 5.39 7.26 0.21
N PRO A 50 5.83 6.18 -0.43
CA PRO A 50 7.13 5.60 -0.13
C PRO A 50 8.22 6.64 -0.43
N ASN A 51 9.24 6.72 0.42
CA ASN A 51 10.41 7.53 0.09
C ASN A 51 10.99 7.05 -1.25
N GLY A 52 11.36 7.98 -2.13
CA GLY A 52 11.84 7.63 -3.47
C GLY A 52 11.59 8.70 -4.52
N ILE A 53 12.27 8.57 -5.66
CA ILE A 53 12.09 9.39 -6.86
C ILE A 53 10.68 9.19 -7.43
N VAL A 54 10.01 10.29 -7.76
CA VAL A 54 8.65 10.35 -8.32
C VAL A 54 8.69 10.75 -9.79
N THR A 55 9.50 11.76 -10.12
CA THR A 55 9.71 12.19 -11.51
C THR A 55 11.19 12.25 -11.83
N GLY A 56 11.55 11.97 -13.09
CA GLY A 56 12.94 11.81 -13.51
C GLY A 56 13.36 10.34 -13.47
N GLN A 57 14.29 9.98 -14.35
CA GLN A 57 14.89 8.64 -14.42
C GLN A 57 16.37 8.80 -14.69
N ARG A 58 17.20 7.99 -14.02
CA ARG A 58 18.66 8.00 -14.17
C ARG A 58 19.21 9.43 -14.09
N VAL A 59 18.91 10.09 -12.97
CA VAL A 59 19.13 11.53 -12.76
C VAL A 59 20.60 11.92 -12.69
N LEU A 60 21.53 10.98 -12.46
CA LEU A 60 22.97 11.25 -12.45
C LEU A 60 23.59 11.08 -13.85
N SER A 61 24.58 11.91 -14.16
CA SER A 61 25.41 11.80 -15.36
C SER A 61 26.82 12.33 -15.10
N PRO A 62 27.81 12.04 -15.97
CA PRO A 62 29.14 12.61 -15.86
C PRO A 62 29.12 14.14 -15.76
N ASN A 63 30.03 14.70 -14.97
CA ASN A 63 30.31 16.14 -14.95
C ASN A 63 31.66 16.43 -15.61
N ALA A 64 31.86 17.64 -16.12
CA ALA A 64 33.16 18.04 -16.68
C ALA A 64 34.21 18.33 -15.60
N ALA A 65 33.78 18.66 -14.37
CA ALA A 65 34.67 18.81 -13.22
C ALA A 65 35.11 17.43 -12.69
N ASN A 66 36.33 17.37 -12.17
CA ASN A 66 36.80 16.18 -11.48
C ASN A 66 35.92 15.89 -10.26
N ASP A 67 35.80 14.60 -9.93
CA ASP A 67 35.25 14.14 -8.65
C ASP A 67 33.84 14.71 -8.39
N THR A 68 33.06 14.84 -9.45
CA THR A 68 31.73 15.47 -9.44
C THR A 68 30.81 14.73 -10.41
N VAL A 69 29.53 14.59 -10.02
CA VAL A 69 28.45 14.14 -10.91
C VAL A 69 27.45 15.26 -11.16
N THR A 70 26.85 15.26 -12.34
CA THR A 70 25.73 16.15 -12.68
C THR A 70 24.43 15.47 -12.23
N VAL A 71 23.53 16.22 -11.61
CA VAL A 71 22.21 15.74 -11.19
C VAL A 71 21.15 16.52 -11.95
N ALA A 72 20.33 15.83 -12.76
CA ALA A 72 19.19 16.41 -13.45
C ALA A 72 18.12 16.85 -12.44
N ALA A 73 17.19 17.72 -12.85
CA ALA A 73 16.05 18.08 -11.99
C ALA A 73 15.10 16.87 -11.83
N PHE A 74 14.55 16.71 -10.63
CA PHE A 74 13.63 15.61 -10.30
C PHE A 74 12.68 16.01 -9.17
N THR A 75 11.65 15.19 -8.95
CA THR A 75 10.88 15.21 -7.69
C THR A 75 11.03 13.89 -6.97
N ALA A 76 11.01 13.94 -5.64
CA ALA A 76 11.08 12.75 -4.80
C ALA A 76 10.27 12.95 -3.51
N TYR A 77 9.72 11.86 -2.99
CA TYR A 77 9.11 11.84 -1.68
C TYR A 77 10.17 11.58 -0.61
N SER A 78 10.11 12.38 0.47
CA SER A 78 10.73 12.05 1.75
C SER A 78 9.79 12.49 2.87
N LYS A 79 9.57 11.63 3.87
CA LYS A 79 8.72 11.93 5.04
C LYS A 79 7.29 12.35 4.68
N GLY A 80 6.76 11.79 3.58
CA GLY A 80 5.45 12.14 3.03
C GLY A 80 5.38 13.49 2.29
N VAL A 81 6.49 14.22 2.20
CA VAL A 81 6.59 15.51 1.49
C VAL A 81 7.18 15.29 0.11
N GLU A 82 6.61 15.94 -0.91
CA GLU A 82 7.22 16.00 -2.23
C GLU A 82 8.24 17.14 -2.28
N HIS A 83 9.48 16.80 -2.59
CA HIS A 83 10.55 17.76 -2.83
C HIS A 83 10.73 17.95 -4.33
N SER A 84 10.80 19.20 -4.76
CA SER A 84 11.25 19.55 -6.12
C SER A 84 12.73 19.96 -6.06
N VAL A 85 13.59 19.14 -6.64
CA VAL A 85 15.05 19.35 -6.63
C VAL A 85 15.47 19.88 -8.00
N ALA A 86 16.07 21.08 -8.01
CA ALA A 86 16.57 21.68 -9.23
C ALA A 86 17.82 20.93 -9.74
N ALA A 87 18.08 21.04 -11.04
CA ALA A 87 19.30 20.49 -11.62
C ALA A 87 20.53 21.14 -10.99
N GLY A 88 21.57 20.34 -10.76
CA GLY A 88 22.78 20.77 -10.08
C GLY A 88 23.92 19.76 -10.24
N SER A 89 24.80 19.73 -9.26
CA SER A 89 25.94 18.82 -9.22
C SER A 89 26.24 18.40 -7.78
N GLN A 90 26.76 17.20 -7.61
CA GLN A 90 27.19 16.67 -6.32
C GLN A 90 28.66 16.28 -6.41
N ALA A 91 29.48 16.78 -5.48
CA ALA A 91 30.86 16.36 -5.33
C ALA A 91 30.90 14.93 -4.78
N VAL A 92 31.90 14.16 -5.19
CA VAL A 92 32.13 12.78 -4.82
C VAL A 92 33.55 12.66 -4.29
N THR A 93 33.72 12.14 -3.09
CA THR A 93 35.01 12.06 -2.44
C THR A 93 35.75 10.83 -2.96
N ARG A 94 36.94 11.00 -3.53
CA ARG A 94 37.79 9.86 -3.95
C ARG A 94 38.26 9.03 -2.75
N PRO A 95 38.59 7.74 -2.93
CA PRO A 95 39.24 6.97 -1.89
C PRO A 95 40.65 7.50 -1.60
N SER A 96 41.17 7.22 -0.41
CA SER A 96 42.36 7.86 0.17
C SER A 96 43.42 6.87 0.69
N THR A 97 43.02 5.64 1.00
CA THR A 97 43.89 4.58 1.50
C THR A 97 43.88 3.38 0.57
N GLU A 98 42.70 2.81 0.30
CA GLU A 98 42.51 1.73 -0.65
C GLU A 98 42.02 2.28 -1.99
N ASN A 99 41.88 1.43 -3.00
CA ASN A 99 41.50 1.89 -4.34
C ASN A 99 40.01 1.82 -4.62
N PHE A 100 39.26 0.93 -3.96
CA PHE A 100 37.86 0.67 -4.30
C PHE A 100 36.92 1.29 -3.27
N LYS A 101 36.08 2.22 -3.70
CA LYS A 101 35.02 2.84 -2.89
C LYS A 101 33.75 3.02 -3.72
N ILE A 102 32.62 2.70 -3.12
CA ILE A 102 31.30 2.99 -3.69
C ILE A 102 30.67 4.08 -2.83
N SER A 103 30.29 5.19 -3.44
CA SER A 103 29.54 6.27 -2.78
C SER A 103 28.10 6.27 -3.28
N SER A 104 27.15 6.51 -2.38
CA SER A 104 25.75 6.71 -2.75
C SER A 104 25.46 8.20 -2.84
N ILE A 105 24.89 8.62 -3.96
CA ILE A 105 24.39 9.99 -4.13
C ILE A 105 22.95 9.99 -3.68
N ILE A 106 22.61 10.89 -2.76
CA ILE A 106 21.29 10.91 -2.13
C ILE A 106 20.60 12.25 -2.28
N MET A 107 19.28 12.23 -2.16
CA MET A 107 18.52 13.36 -1.65
C MET A 107 18.36 13.20 -0.13
N THR A 108 18.68 14.24 0.65
CA THR A 108 18.46 14.27 2.11
C THR A 108 16.98 14.45 2.46
N ASP A 109 16.63 14.31 3.74
CA ASP A 109 15.24 14.42 4.22
C ASP A 109 14.63 15.83 4.13
N VAL A 110 15.44 16.82 3.75
CA VAL A 110 15.02 18.21 3.49
C VAL A 110 15.09 18.57 2.00
N GLY A 111 15.39 17.62 1.12
CA GLY A 111 15.44 17.83 -0.34
C GLY A 111 16.77 18.38 -0.87
N GLY A 112 17.85 18.29 -0.09
CA GLY A 112 19.20 18.65 -0.55
C GLY A 112 19.92 17.48 -1.22
N LEU A 113 20.92 17.75 -2.05
CA LEU A 113 21.83 16.72 -2.57
C LEU A 113 22.97 16.49 -1.58
N ASP A 114 23.37 15.23 -1.41
CA ASP A 114 24.53 14.87 -0.60
C ASP A 114 25.20 13.58 -1.09
N GLU A 115 26.42 13.34 -0.60
CA GLU A 115 27.15 12.08 -0.75
C GLU A 115 27.14 11.31 0.57
N VAL A 116 26.82 10.02 0.50
CA VAL A 116 27.17 9.07 1.56
C VAL A 116 28.34 8.25 1.08
N GLU A 117 29.44 8.29 1.81
CA GLU A 117 30.66 7.56 1.46
C GLU A 117 30.58 6.10 1.95
N GLY A 118 30.93 5.16 1.07
CA GLY A 118 31.20 3.77 1.45
C GLY A 118 32.56 3.61 2.13
N THR A 119 32.76 2.48 2.80
CA THR A 119 34.07 2.13 3.36
C THR A 119 34.99 1.68 2.23
N GLU A 120 36.22 2.19 2.20
CA GLU A 120 37.22 1.80 1.20
C GLU A 120 37.61 0.32 1.33
N GLY A 121 37.94 -0.35 0.21
CA GLY A 121 38.32 -1.76 0.18
C GLY A 121 39.29 -2.10 -0.94
N THR A 122 39.80 -3.33 -0.92
CA THR A 122 40.78 -3.84 -1.89
C THR A 122 40.16 -4.35 -3.19
N GLU A 123 38.83 -4.51 -3.23
CA GLU A 123 38.02 -4.88 -4.38
C GLU A 123 36.59 -4.34 -4.21
N PHE A 124 35.77 -4.35 -5.27
CA PHE A 124 34.35 -4.01 -5.13
C PHE A 124 33.57 -5.13 -4.44
N SER A 125 32.64 -4.74 -3.57
CA SER A 125 31.67 -5.62 -2.92
C SER A 125 30.26 -5.17 -3.25
N GLU A 126 29.34 -6.10 -3.41
CA GLU A 126 27.90 -5.78 -3.49
C GLU A 126 27.25 -5.75 -2.09
N THR A 127 28.00 -6.11 -1.04
CA THR A 127 27.48 -6.13 0.33
C THR A 127 27.44 -4.72 0.90
N ARG A 128 26.23 -4.21 1.18
CA ARG A 128 26.08 -2.88 1.78
C ARG A 128 26.75 -2.78 3.15
N GLY A 129 27.43 -1.66 3.39
CA GLY A 129 28.18 -1.39 4.62
C GLY A 129 29.50 -2.13 4.77
N ALA A 130 29.86 -3.01 3.82
CA ALA A 130 31.17 -3.66 3.80
C ALA A 130 32.25 -2.77 3.14
N ALA A 131 33.51 -3.06 3.41
CA ALA A 131 34.64 -2.47 2.68
C ALA A 131 34.51 -2.75 1.17
N GLY A 132 34.70 -1.72 0.35
CA GLY A 132 34.52 -1.76 -1.10
C GLY A 132 33.06 -1.85 -1.55
N GLY A 133 32.10 -1.84 -0.61
CA GLY A 133 30.67 -1.96 -0.87
C GLY A 133 29.91 -0.63 -0.78
N PRO A 134 28.65 -0.59 -1.27
CA PRO A 134 27.82 0.60 -1.14
C PRO A 134 27.52 0.89 0.33
N PRO A 135 27.41 2.17 0.73
CA PRO A 135 27.05 2.50 2.10
C PRO A 135 25.60 2.13 2.42
N LEU A 136 25.30 2.11 3.72
CA LEU A 136 23.93 2.27 4.21
C LEU A 136 23.62 3.77 4.25
N ILE A 137 22.43 4.16 3.81
CA ILE A 137 22.01 5.58 3.78
C ILE A 137 21.10 5.93 4.98
N PRO A 138 20.93 7.22 5.33
CA PRO A 138 19.98 7.63 6.37
C PRO A 138 18.54 7.19 6.06
N GLU A 139 17.73 6.88 7.06
CA GLU A 139 16.38 6.28 6.89
C GLU A 139 15.38 7.11 6.05
N ASP A 140 15.54 8.44 6.06
CA ASP A 140 14.68 9.36 5.30
C ASP A 140 15.36 9.95 4.06
N ALA A 141 16.59 9.51 3.75
CA ALA A 141 17.24 9.85 2.50
C ALA A 141 16.67 9.02 1.34
N VAL A 142 16.92 9.46 0.11
CA VAL A 142 16.54 8.75 -1.12
C VAL A 142 17.79 8.50 -1.95
N GLU A 143 18.12 7.24 -2.25
CA GLU A 143 19.25 6.92 -3.13
C GLU A 143 18.93 7.29 -4.58
N LEU A 144 19.73 8.16 -5.19
CA LEU A 144 19.62 8.56 -6.59
C LEU A 144 20.46 7.69 -7.52
N GLY A 145 21.51 7.10 -6.97
CA GLY A 145 22.51 6.33 -7.71
C GLY A 145 23.74 6.06 -6.87
N GLN A 146 24.61 5.21 -7.40
CA GLN A 146 25.92 4.92 -6.86
C GLN A 146 27.03 5.36 -7.81
N VAL A 147 28.14 5.80 -7.25
CA VAL A 147 29.39 6.10 -7.98
C VAL A 147 30.45 5.14 -7.49
N ARG A 148 30.98 4.31 -8.39
CA ARG A 148 31.94 3.24 -8.08
C ARG A 148 33.33 3.64 -8.58
N MET A 149 34.23 3.92 -7.65
CA MET A 149 35.58 4.41 -7.93
C MET A 149 36.61 3.33 -7.62
N ASN A 150 37.62 3.20 -8.46
CA ASN A 150 38.72 2.23 -8.30
C ASN A 150 40.12 2.90 -8.30
N SER A 151 40.18 4.21 -8.05
CA SER A 151 41.42 5.01 -8.05
C SER A 151 41.32 6.15 -7.06
N GLN A 152 42.44 6.43 -6.38
CA GLN A 152 42.61 7.58 -5.47
C GLN A 152 42.87 8.89 -6.23
N SER A 153 43.18 8.81 -7.52
CA SER A 153 43.54 9.99 -8.31
C SER A 153 42.31 10.79 -8.70
N SER A 154 42.37 12.11 -8.48
CA SER A 154 41.34 13.05 -8.94
C SER A 154 41.17 12.97 -10.46
N ALA A 155 39.95 12.76 -10.91
CA ALA A 155 39.60 12.64 -12.32
C ALA A 155 38.10 12.88 -12.52
N VAL A 156 37.69 13.15 -13.76
CA VAL A 156 36.27 13.14 -14.16
C VAL A 156 35.64 11.78 -13.86
N ILE A 157 34.43 11.77 -13.32
CA ILE A 157 33.64 10.54 -13.13
C ILE A 157 33.09 10.09 -14.49
N ALA A 158 33.49 8.89 -14.92
CA ALA A 158 33.04 8.30 -16.17
C ALA A 158 31.63 7.73 -16.06
N GLU A 159 30.92 7.61 -17.18
CA GLU A 159 29.58 7.01 -17.20
C GLU A 159 29.58 5.56 -16.69
N SER A 160 30.66 4.81 -16.96
CA SER A 160 30.83 3.44 -16.45
C SER A 160 31.04 3.34 -14.94
N GLU A 161 31.31 4.46 -14.27
CA GLU A 161 31.40 4.53 -12.80
C GLU A 161 30.03 4.85 -12.17
N ILE A 162 29.00 5.20 -12.96
CA ILE A 162 27.69 5.63 -12.46
C ILE A 162 26.65 4.50 -12.61
N TYR A 163 26.04 4.09 -11.51
CA TYR A 163 25.06 3.01 -11.43
C TYR A 163 23.74 3.52 -10.88
N GLN A 164 22.64 3.31 -11.63
CA GLN A 164 21.33 3.90 -11.32
C GLN A 164 20.16 3.00 -11.76
N ALA A 165 20.36 1.67 -11.75
CA ALA A 165 19.27 0.77 -12.10
C ALA A 165 18.16 0.89 -11.03
N PRO A 166 16.88 1.08 -11.44
CA PRO A 166 15.77 1.18 -10.49
C PRO A 166 15.71 -0.01 -9.54
N ASN A 167 15.49 0.26 -8.26
CA ASN A 167 15.37 -0.74 -7.17
C ASN A 167 16.66 -1.52 -6.83
N ASP A 168 17.76 -1.31 -7.56
CA ASP A 168 19.08 -1.88 -7.23
C ASP A 168 20.04 -0.80 -6.72
N HIS A 169 20.09 0.34 -7.44
CA HIS A 169 21.04 1.43 -7.18
C HIS A 169 20.36 2.79 -7.02
N ALA A 170 19.06 2.87 -7.27
CA ALA A 170 18.26 4.08 -7.16
C ALA A 170 16.84 3.74 -6.67
N GLU A 171 16.35 4.53 -5.72
CA GLU A 171 15.05 4.33 -5.07
C GLU A 171 13.96 5.13 -5.75
N TYR A 172 12.97 4.45 -6.30
CA TYR A 172 11.78 5.07 -6.88
C TYR A 172 10.59 4.86 -5.95
N ALA A 173 9.69 5.83 -5.87
CA ALA A 173 8.54 5.76 -4.97
C ALA A 173 7.55 4.65 -5.40
N ASP A 174 7.39 4.43 -6.70
CA ASP A 174 6.44 3.50 -7.32
C ASP A 174 7.01 2.10 -7.63
N ILE A 175 8.29 1.87 -7.33
CA ILE A 175 8.97 0.58 -7.57
C ILE A 175 9.50 0.00 -6.26
N PRO A 176 9.21 -1.30 -5.98
CA PRO A 176 8.19 -2.12 -6.62
C PRO A 176 6.79 -1.51 -6.43
N GLY A 177 5.86 -1.86 -7.32
CA GLY A 177 4.46 -1.48 -7.16
C GLY A 177 3.85 -2.09 -5.88
N PHE A 178 2.74 -1.51 -5.41
CA PHE A 178 2.05 -1.95 -4.20
C PHE A 178 0.53 -2.00 -4.38
N GLU A 179 -0.12 -2.74 -3.48
CA GLU A 179 -1.58 -2.85 -3.38
C GLU A 179 -2.08 -2.30 -2.04
N GLU A 180 -3.23 -1.63 -2.10
CA GLU A 180 -3.95 -1.10 -0.94
C GLU A 180 -5.00 -2.09 -0.42
N HIS A 181 -4.96 -2.38 0.87
CA HIS A 181 -5.93 -3.23 1.55
C HIS A 181 -6.65 -2.44 2.65
N ASN A 182 -7.54 -1.52 2.27
CA ASN A 182 -8.22 -0.59 3.17
C ASN A 182 -8.93 -1.21 4.39
N VAL A 183 -9.37 -2.47 4.28
CA VAL A 183 -10.05 -3.22 5.35
C VAL A 183 -9.15 -4.28 6.00
N GLY A 184 -8.10 -4.74 5.31
CA GLY A 184 -7.31 -5.91 5.70
C GLY A 184 -7.94 -7.25 5.30
N LYS A 185 -7.45 -8.33 5.92
CA LYS A 185 -7.89 -9.73 5.72
C LYS A 185 -8.53 -10.36 6.97
N GLY A 186 -8.59 -9.62 8.07
CA GLY A 186 -9.28 -10.03 9.29
C GLY A 186 -8.81 -11.38 9.83
N SER A 187 -9.76 -12.23 10.21
CA SER A 187 -9.53 -13.56 10.78
C SER A 187 -8.86 -14.55 9.82
N TYR A 188 -8.82 -14.25 8.52
CA TYR A 188 -8.17 -15.08 7.50
C TYR A 188 -6.76 -14.58 7.13
N ALA A 189 -6.24 -13.56 7.82
CA ALA A 189 -4.87 -13.11 7.63
C ALA A 189 -3.86 -14.19 8.04
N GLU A 190 -2.97 -14.58 7.13
CA GLU A 190 -1.88 -15.53 7.41
C GLU A 190 -0.79 -14.90 8.27
N VAL A 191 -0.62 -13.59 8.18
CA VAL A 191 0.33 -12.80 8.96
C VAL A 191 -0.38 -11.67 9.69
N ALA A 192 0.07 -11.35 10.91
CA ALA A 192 -0.58 -10.35 11.76
C ALA A 192 -0.68 -8.97 11.10
N ALA A 193 0.30 -8.61 10.27
CA ALA A 193 0.33 -7.36 9.53
C ALA A 193 -0.80 -7.19 8.51
N GLU A 194 -1.39 -8.29 8.03
CA GLU A 194 -2.49 -8.26 7.06
C GLU A 194 -3.88 -8.30 7.73
N LYS A 195 -3.94 -8.45 9.07
CA LYS A 195 -5.23 -8.53 9.79
C LYS A 195 -6.07 -7.28 9.60
N ASN A 196 -5.44 -6.11 9.72
CA ASN A 196 -6.07 -4.80 9.53
C ASN A 196 -5.61 -4.17 8.21
N ALA A 197 -5.95 -2.90 7.98
CA ALA A 197 -5.53 -2.24 6.76
C ALA A 197 -4.01 -2.13 6.66
N HIS A 198 -3.50 -2.37 5.46
CA HIS A 198 -2.09 -2.45 5.16
C HIS A 198 -1.82 -2.15 3.69
N ILE A 199 -0.56 -1.82 3.41
CA ILE A 199 0.03 -1.78 2.08
C ILE A 199 0.87 -3.03 1.91
N LYS A 200 0.78 -3.66 0.74
CA LYS A 200 1.61 -4.79 0.36
C LYS A 200 2.34 -4.49 -0.94
N PHE A 201 3.66 -4.48 -0.90
CA PHE A 201 4.49 -4.37 -2.09
C PHE A 201 4.54 -5.70 -2.85
N ASN A 202 4.74 -5.64 -4.17
CA ASN A 202 4.85 -6.82 -5.03
C ASN A 202 6.05 -7.70 -4.67
N THR A 203 7.13 -7.08 -4.22
CA THR A 203 8.35 -7.73 -3.71
C THR A 203 8.82 -7.04 -2.43
N PRO A 204 9.58 -7.72 -1.56
CA PRO A 204 10.25 -7.06 -0.44
C PRO A 204 11.09 -5.88 -0.92
N LEU A 205 11.04 -4.78 -0.16
CA LEU A 205 11.83 -3.58 -0.40
C LEU A 205 13.30 -3.84 -0.01
N PRO A 206 14.26 -3.32 -0.78
CA PRO A 206 15.68 -3.45 -0.46
C PRO A 206 16.04 -2.83 0.90
N ALA A 207 16.79 -3.56 1.72
CA ALA A 207 17.24 -3.11 3.04
C ALA A 207 18.53 -2.27 2.95
N ILE A 208 18.42 -1.04 2.44
CA ILE A 208 19.57 -0.19 2.11
C ILE A 208 19.85 0.95 3.10
N HIS A 209 18.98 1.13 4.10
CA HIS A 209 19.13 2.19 5.09
C HIS A 209 19.84 1.69 6.35
N THR A 210 20.36 2.64 7.14
CA THR A 210 20.93 2.39 8.47
C THR A 210 20.00 1.53 9.31
N GLY A 211 20.55 0.50 9.97
CA GLY A 211 19.74 -0.46 10.73
C GLY A 211 19.19 -1.61 9.87
N PRO A 212 19.95 -2.03 8.84
CA PRO A 212 19.46 -2.69 7.62
C PRO A 212 17.95 -2.59 7.39
N ALA A 213 17.47 -1.36 7.19
CA ALA A 213 16.05 -1.07 7.03
C ALA A 213 15.71 -0.79 5.56
N ALA A 214 14.47 -1.11 5.18
CA ALA A 214 13.91 -0.67 3.91
C ALA A 214 13.56 0.83 3.93
N LYS A 215 13.35 1.39 2.74
CA LYS A 215 12.80 2.74 2.60
C LYS A 215 11.52 2.88 3.39
N ARG A 216 11.38 4.01 4.09
CA ARG A 216 10.18 4.29 4.86
C ARG A 216 9.00 4.57 3.94
N VAL A 217 7.83 4.09 4.37
CA VAL A 217 6.57 4.27 3.67
C VAL A 217 5.71 5.20 4.48
N TYR A 218 5.30 6.33 3.89
CA TYR A 218 4.39 7.28 4.52
C TYR A 218 3.00 7.15 3.93
N ILE A 219 1.99 7.39 4.75
CA ILE A 219 0.60 7.34 4.31
C ILE A 219 -0.21 8.45 4.98
N LYS A 220 -1.04 9.10 4.18
CA LYS A 220 -2.14 9.97 4.63
C LYS A 220 -3.44 9.25 4.32
N PHE A 221 -4.35 9.18 5.29
CA PHE A 221 -5.60 8.45 5.10
C PHE A 221 -6.71 9.02 5.96
N TYR A 222 -7.93 8.61 5.65
CA TYR A 222 -9.11 8.95 6.43
C TYR A 222 -9.62 7.71 7.15
N THR A 223 -9.74 7.78 8.48
CA THR A 223 -10.38 6.71 9.26
C THR A 223 -11.91 6.88 9.21
N PRO A 224 -12.67 5.88 8.73
CA PRO A 224 -14.13 5.92 8.73
C PRO A 224 -14.71 6.00 10.15
N SER A 225 -15.61 6.96 10.37
CA SER A 225 -16.46 7.00 11.55
C SER A 225 -17.80 6.33 11.22
N LEU A 226 -17.98 5.14 11.79
CA LEU A 226 -19.11 4.27 11.52
C LEU A 226 -20.28 4.62 12.44
N THR A 227 -21.41 5.00 11.86
CA THR A 227 -22.65 5.30 12.58
C THR A 227 -23.62 4.13 12.51
N VAL A 228 -24.06 3.64 13.68
CA VAL A 228 -25.06 2.56 13.78
C VAL A 228 -26.38 3.04 13.18
N GLN A 229 -26.92 2.25 12.26
CA GLN A 229 -28.21 2.50 11.64
C GLN A 229 -29.31 1.87 12.49
N GLN A 230 -30.44 2.57 12.64
CA GLN A 230 -31.61 2.05 13.36
C GLN A 230 -32.53 1.30 12.41
N ASN A 231 -33.23 0.28 12.92
CA ASN A 231 -34.23 -0.49 12.17
C ASN A 231 -33.69 -1.07 10.85
N VAL A 232 -32.65 -1.90 10.97
CA VAL A 232 -32.05 -2.61 9.82
C VAL A 232 -32.50 -4.07 9.82
N ALA A 233 -32.70 -4.63 8.64
CA ALA A 233 -33.04 -6.03 8.44
C ALA A 233 -32.24 -6.64 7.27
N ASP A 234 -32.23 -7.97 7.20
CA ASP A 234 -31.82 -8.76 6.03
C ASP A 234 -30.42 -8.45 5.50
N PHE A 235 -29.44 -8.29 6.39
CA PHE A 235 -28.05 -8.12 5.96
C PHE A 235 -27.55 -9.39 5.26
N LYS A 236 -26.96 -9.20 4.08
CA LYS A 236 -26.24 -10.23 3.31
C LYS A 236 -24.80 -9.75 3.07
N PRO A 237 -23.78 -10.54 3.41
CA PRO A 237 -22.39 -10.21 3.10
C PRO A 237 -22.07 -10.34 1.60
N ALA A 238 -20.97 -9.70 1.22
CA ALA A 238 -20.32 -9.89 -0.06
C ALA A 238 -19.48 -11.17 0.01
N GLU A 239 -19.83 -12.16 -0.79
CA GLU A 239 -19.20 -13.49 -0.76
C GLU A 239 -18.51 -13.80 -2.08
N MET A 240 -17.44 -14.58 -2.02
CA MET A 240 -16.77 -15.06 -3.23
C MET A 240 -17.59 -16.20 -3.85
N GLY A 241 -18.06 -15.99 -5.08
CA GLY A 241 -18.70 -17.03 -5.88
C GLY A 241 -17.68 -18.06 -6.36
N VAL A 242 -17.92 -19.33 -6.02
CA VAL A 242 -17.14 -20.47 -6.54
C VAL A 242 -17.97 -21.21 -7.58
N THR A 243 -17.53 -21.19 -8.82
CA THR A 243 -18.14 -21.99 -9.89
C THR A 243 -17.55 -23.39 -9.84
N LYS A 244 -18.43 -24.40 -9.83
CA LYS A 244 -18.07 -25.81 -10.01
C LYS A 244 -18.50 -26.25 -11.40
N SER A 245 -17.55 -26.45 -12.30
CA SER A 245 -17.80 -27.08 -13.59
C SER A 245 -17.23 -28.51 -13.58
N SER A 246 -18.08 -29.51 -13.81
CA SER A 246 -17.65 -30.88 -14.10
C SER A 246 -17.87 -31.18 -15.58
N THR A 247 -16.81 -31.64 -16.26
CA THR A 247 -16.98 -32.24 -17.60
C THR A 247 -17.12 -33.74 -17.41
N ALA A 248 -18.29 -34.29 -17.76
CA ALA A 248 -18.47 -35.74 -17.81
C ALA A 248 -17.74 -36.26 -19.06
N VAL A 249 -16.76 -37.14 -18.87
CA VAL A 249 -16.14 -37.91 -19.97
C VAL A 249 -16.65 -39.34 -19.94
N TYR A 250 -16.95 -39.89 -21.12
CA TYR A 250 -17.34 -41.30 -21.27
C TYR A 250 -16.10 -42.21 -21.19
N GLU A 251 -16.26 -43.30 -20.42
CA GLU A 251 -15.42 -44.51 -20.28
C GLU A 251 -13.95 -44.47 -20.73
N GLY A 252 -13.05 -44.33 -19.74
CA GLY A 252 -11.70 -44.88 -19.80
C GLY A 252 -11.48 -45.80 -18.59
N SER A 253 -11.74 -47.09 -18.76
CA SER A 253 -11.38 -48.22 -17.88
C SER A 253 -11.41 -47.96 -16.35
N GLY A 254 -12.59 -48.15 -15.75
CA GLY A 254 -12.69 -48.78 -14.41
C GLY A 254 -12.85 -47.89 -13.18
N VAL A 255 -12.82 -46.55 -13.27
CA VAL A 255 -13.24 -45.66 -12.16
C VAL A 255 -13.90 -44.41 -12.76
N SER A 256 -15.06 -44.01 -12.22
CA SER A 256 -15.83 -42.81 -12.58
C SER A 256 -14.92 -41.59 -12.89
N GLY A 257 -14.74 -41.28 -14.18
CA GLY A 257 -13.93 -40.17 -14.67
C GLY A 257 -14.71 -38.86 -14.67
N ALA A 258 -14.62 -38.10 -13.58
CA ALA A 258 -14.97 -36.68 -13.57
C ALA A 258 -13.71 -35.87 -13.27
N ILE A 259 -13.30 -35.01 -14.21
CA ILE A 259 -12.29 -33.97 -13.91
C ILE A 259 -13.07 -32.78 -13.35
N GLY A 260 -13.03 -32.62 -12.03
CA GLY A 260 -13.58 -31.45 -11.35
C GLY A 260 -12.58 -30.31 -11.30
N SER A 261 -12.96 -29.12 -11.75
CA SER A 261 -12.23 -27.89 -11.47
C SER A 261 -13.13 -26.94 -10.68
N MET A 262 -12.64 -26.45 -9.54
CA MET A 262 -13.26 -25.35 -8.81
C MET A 262 -12.50 -24.07 -9.18
N LYS A 263 -13.22 -23.01 -9.55
CA LYS A 263 -12.63 -21.67 -9.75
C LYS A 263 -13.48 -20.63 -9.02
N ALA A 264 -12.80 -19.67 -8.42
CA ALA A 264 -13.43 -18.47 -7.87
C ALA A 264 -13.51 -17.45 -9.00
N ASP A 265 -14.73 -17.05 -9.38
CA ASP A 265 -14.97 -16.33 -10.64
C ASP A 265 -15.58 -14.93 -10.46
N SER A 266 -16.21 -14.63 -9.31
CA SER A 266 -16.81 -13.30 -9.06
C SER A 266 -17.05 -13.03 -7.58
N VAL A 267 -16.89 -11.78 -7.15
CA VAL A 267 -17.33 -11.31 -5.82
C VAL A 267 -18.79 -10.86 -5.92
N GLY A 268 -19.64 -11.33 -5.01
CA GLY A 268 -21.02 -10.88 -4.90
C GLY A 268 -21.15 -9.59 -4.08
N ASP A 269 -22.28 -8.90 -4.22
CA ASP A 269 -22.56 -7.66 -3.50
C ASP A 269 -23.08 -7.91 -2.08
N ALA A 270 -22.80 -6.98 -1.16
CA ALA A 270 -23.46 -6.95 0.15
C ALA A 270 -24.77 -6.15 0.07
N SER A 271 -25.74 -6.48 0.91
CA SER A 271 -27.01 -5.74 0.95
C SER A 271 -27.64 -5.73 2.33
N PHE A 272 -28.52 -4.77 2.59
CA PHE A 272 -29.38 -4.72 3.77
C PHE A 272 -30.58 -3.82 3.52
N THR A 273 -31.65 -4.02 4.30
CA THR A 273 -32.85 -3.16 4.26
C THR A 273 -32.82 -2.20 5.45
N LEU A 274 -32.98 -0.90 5.19
CA LEU A 274 -33.12 0.12 6.21
C LEU A 274 -34.56 0.65 6.23
N TYR A 275 -35.21 0.60 7.39
CA TYR A 275 -36.49 1.28 7.59
C TYR A 275 -36.22 2.73 8.00
N VAL A 276 -36.57 3.64 7.10
CA VAL A 276 -36.19 5.06 7.15
C VAL A 276 -37.34 5.92 7.63
N LYS A 277 -37.03 7.11 8.14
CA LYS A 277 -38.04 8.06 8.60
C LYS A 277 -38.77 8.65 7.40
N ASP A 278 -38.02 9.32 6.53
CA ASP A 278 -38.55 9.95 5.33
C ASP A 278 -37.86 9.47 4.05
N GLY A 279 -36.74 8.77 4.15
CA GLY A 279 -35.96 8.26 3.03
C GLY A 279 -35.29 9.34 2.17
N ILE A 280 -35.34 10.60 2.60
CA ILE A 280 -34.88 11.78 1.87
C ILE A 280 -33.81 12.53 2.66
N THR A 281 -34.05 12.80 3.94
CA THR A 281 -33.13 13.56 4.81
C THR A 281 -32.32 12.67 5.76
N ASP A 282 -32.63 11.38 5.82
CA ASP A 282 -31.86 10.38 6.56
C ASP A 282 -30.37 10.42 6.17
N GLY A 283 -29.47 10.38 7.16
CA GLY A 283 -28.03 10.65 6.95
C GLY A 283 -27.36 9.78 5.88
N ILE A 284 -27.75 8.50 5.79
CA ILE A 284 -27.24 7.55 4.79
C ILE A 284 -27.53 7.97 3.35
N VAL A 285 -28.59 8.76 3.12
CA VAL A 285 -28.96 9.24 1.79
C VAL A 285 -27.87 10.12 1.18
N ARG A 286 -27.10 10.82 2.02
CA ARG A 286 -25.98 11.69 1.60
C ARG A 286 -24.82 10.90 1.02
N GLU A 287 -24.73 9.61 1.36
CA GLU A 287 -23.66 8.72 0.92
C GLU A 287 -24.08 7.88 -0.30
N LYS A 288 -25.21 8.22 -0.96
CA LYS A 288 -25.62 7.55 -2.21
C LYS A 288 -24.54 7.70 -3.28
N ASN A 289 -24.25 6.62 -3.99
CA ASN A 289 -23.28 6.54 -5.07
C ASN A 289 -21.86 6.94 -4.61
N GLN A 290 -21.53 6.69 -3.34
CA GLN A 290 -20.20 6.87 -2.80
C GLN A 290 -19.69 5.52 -2.30
N THR A 291 -18.38 5.30 -2.37
CA THR A 291 -17.77 4.17 -1.67
C THR A 291 -17.87 4.39 -0.18
N VAL A 292 -18.42 3.42 0.53
CA VAL A 292 -18.59 3.45 1.99
C VAL A 292 -18.11 2.15 2.61
N THR A 293 -17.71 2.23 3.86
CA THR A 293 -17.51 1.05 4.69
C THR A 293 -18.75 0.73 5.51
N VAL A 294 -19.19 -0.53 5.44
CA VAL A 294 -20.28 -1.09 6.23
C VAL A 294 -19.71 -2.11 7.21
N LYS A 295 -20.13 -2.02 8.47
CA LYS A 295 -19.80 -2.97 9.53
C LYS A 295 -21.06 -3.66 10.00
N TRP A 296 -21.05 -4.99 9.98
CA TRP A 296 -22.16 -5.80 10.47
C TRP A 296 -21.73 -6.66 11.65
N TRP A 297 -22.62 -6.78 12.63
CA TRP A 297 -22.46 -7.72 13.73
C TRP A 297 -23.66 -8.68 13.72
N PRO A 298 -23.44 -10.01 13.78
CA PRO A 298 -24.53 -10.98 13.94
C PRO A 298 -25.25 -10.81 15.28
N ASP A 299 -24.52 -10.41 16.32
CA ASP A 299 -25.03 -10.14 17.66
C ASP A 299 -24.33 -8.90 18.22
N ALA A 300 -25.10 -7.85 18.52
CA ALA A 300 -24.61 -6.57 18.99
C ALA A 300 -23.75 -6.63 20.26
N ASN A 301 -23.87 -7.71 21.04
CA ASN A 301 -23.15 -7.93 22.30
C ASN A 301 -21.94 -8.84 22.19
N LYS A 302 -21.66 -9.36 20.99
CA LYS A 302 -20.50 -10.22 20.77
C LYS A 302 -19.44 -9.48 19.96
N LEU A 303 -18.21 -9.95 20.12
CA LEU A 303 -17.05 -9.40 19.43
C LEU A 303 -17.10 -9.60 17.91
N PRO A 304 -17.53 -10.77 17.36
CA PRO A 304 -17.40 -11.00 15.94
C PRO A 304 -18.18 -10.01 15.06
N TYR A 305 -17.55 -9.57 13.98
CA TYR A 305 -18.14 -8.68 13.00
C TYR A 305 -17.61 -8.94 11.60
N MET A 306 -18.30 -8.36 10.61
CA MET A 306 -17.84 -8.29 9.23
C MET A 306 -17.67 -6.84 8.80
N LEU A 307 -16.66 -6.57 7.99
CA LEU A 307 -16.47 -5.30 7.29
C LEU A 307 -16.65 -5.52 5.79
N THR A 308 -17.25 -4.54 5.12
CA THR A 308 -17.43 -4.56 3.66
C THR A 308 -17.24 -3.14 3.15
N GLN A 309 -16.43 -2.96 2.12
CA GLN A 309 -16.22 -1.67 1.48
C GLN A 309 -16.59 -1.77 0.00
N GLY A 310 -17.37 -0.82 -0.48
CA GLY A 310 -17.84 -0.79 -1.86
C GLY A 310 -18.79 0.38 -2.12
N LEU A 311 -19.26 0.49 -3.37
CA LEU A 311 -20.13 1.58 -3.80
C LEU A 311 -21.56 1.38 -3.28
N LEU A 312 -22.04 2.30 -2.44
CA LEU A 312 -23.42 2.28 -1.95
C LEU A 312 -24.39 2.77 -3.01
N ALA A 313 -25.30 1.91 -3.43
CA ALA A 313 -26.51 2.26 -4.16
C ALA A 313 -27.74 1.90 -3.33
N PHE A 314 -28.86 2.51 -3.67
CA PHE A 314 -30.12 2.12 -3.07
C PHE A 314 -31.35 2.38 -3.94
N ASP A 315 -32.37 1.59 -3.65
CA ASP A 315 -33.74 1.73 -4.12
C ASP A 315 -34.66 2.14 -2.96
N ARG A 316 -35.57 3.08 -3.21
CA ARG A 316 -36.47 3.61 -2.18
C ARG A 316 -37.89 3.12 -2.42
N GLU A 317 -38.57 2.76 -1.34
CA GLU A 317 -39.98 2.40 -1.35
C GLU A 317 -40.76 3.25 -0.34
N PHE A 318 -41.85 3.87 -0.81
CA PHE A 318 -42.76 4.70 -0.01
C PHE A 318 -44.18 4.12 0.01
N PRO A 319 -44.38 2.92 0.60
CA PRO A 319 -45.68 2.27 0.62
C PRO A 319 -46.68 3.01 1.54
N SER A 320 -47.96 3.03 1.17
CA SER A 320 -49.00 3.77 1.91
C SER A 320 -49.45 3.11 3.22
N GLY A 321 -49.13 1.83 3.45
CA GLY A 321 -49.58 1.06 4.61
C GLY A 321 -48.46 0.33 5.36
N ASN A 322 -47.19 0.55 4.98
CA ASN A 322 -46.01 -0.05 5.60
C ASN A 322 -44.97 1.04 5.87
N PRO A 323 -43.96 0.81 6.72
CA PRO A 323 -42.89 1.77 6.92
C PRO A 323 -42.12 2.03 5.61
N ASN A 324 -41.69 3.28 5.42
CA ASN A 324 -40.76 3.64 4.35
C ASN A 324 -39.47 2.83 4.51
N LYS A 325 -38.92 2.35 3.40
CA LYS A 325 -37.68 1.56 3.42
C LYS A 325 -36.77 1.88 2.26
N ILE A 326 -35.49 1.61 2.49
CA ILE A 326 -34.43 1.71 1.51
C ILE A 326 -33.75 0.34 1.42
N SER A 327 -33.70 -0.23 0.23
CA SER A 327 -32.91 -1.42 -0.07
C SER A 327 -31.51 -0.95 -0.45
N CYS A 328 -30.54 -1.19 0.42
CA CYS A 328 -29.15 -0.79 0.22
C CYS A 328 -28.37 -1.94 -0.42
N THR A 329 -27.62 -1.64 -1.47
CA THR A 329 -26.67 -2.56 -2.12
C THR A 329 -25.29 -1.92 -2.09
N ILE A 330 -24.29 -2.68 -1.66
CA ILE A 330 -22.88 -2.31 -1.69
C ILE A 330 -22.23 -3.12 -2.80
N TYR A 331 -21.89 -2.45 -3.91
CA TYR A 331 -21.18 -3.08 -5.01
C TYR A 331 -19.72 -3.26 -4.65
N CYS A 332 -19.26 -4.50 -4.60
CA CYS A 332 -18.00 -4.88 -3.98
C CYS A 332 -17.00 -5.43 -4.99
N GLU A 333 -15.75 -4.99 -4.91
CA GLU A 333 -14.62 -5.60 -5.65
C GLU A 333 -13.90 -6.68 -4.82
N LYS A 334 -14.07 -6.64 -3.49
CA LYS A 334 -13.48 -7.59 -2.54
C LYS A 334 -14.57 -8.16 -1.63
N PRO A 335 -14.49 -9.43 -1.21
CA PRO A 335 -15.48 -10.01 -0.31
C PRO A 335 -15.49 -9.31 1.06
N SER A 336 -16.56 -9.52 1.81
CA SER A 336 -16.63 -9.13 3.22
C SER A 336 -15.49 -9.78 3.99
N VAL A 337 -14.95 -9.04 4.97
CA VAL A 337 -13.84 -9.49 5.80
C VAL A 337 -14.33 -9.70 7.23
N GLU A 338 -14.10 -10.88 7.76
CA GLU A 338 -14.55 -11.33 9.07
C GLU A 338 -13.51 -11.04 10.14
N PHE A 339 -13.97 -10.63 11.31
CA PHE A 339 -13.14 -10.40 12.48
C PHE A 339 -13.77 -11.12 13.66
N SER A 340 -12.99 -11.96 14.34
CA SER A 340 -13.37 -12.64 15.58
C SER A 340 -13.06 -11.83 16.83
N SER A 341 -12.12 -10.88 16.72
CA SER A 341 -11.72 -9.88 17.72
C SER A 341 -11.04 -8.69 17.06
#